data_AF-A0A817NAC5-F1
#
_entry.id   AF-A0A817NAC5-F1
#
_cell.length_a   1.000
_cell.length_b   1.000
_cell.length_c   1.000
_cell.angle_alpha   90.00
_cell.angle_beta   90.00
_cell.angle_gamma   90.00
#
_symmetry.space_group_name_H-M   'P 1'
#
loop_
_entity.id
_entity.type
_entity.pdbx_description
1 polymer ?
#
loop_
_entity_poly.entity_id
_entity_poly.type
_entity_poly.pdbx_seq_one_letter_code
_entity_poly.pdbx_strand_id
1 'polypeptide(L)'
;MFCHCEDIGIVSLVHDNTQLPPIEAAGIELAPGRKHKLGYKKKTAYFSPAPYTTCTDKIPILIHAIFDNYYGGDYGYSETICYQICEQVYEQCGCVNLNL
;
A
#
# COMPACT_ATOMS: atom_id res chain seq x y z
N MET A 1 -1.05 -14.10 30.61
CA MET A 1 -0.41 -13.04 29.81
C MET A 1 -1.47 -12.61 28.80
N PHE A 2 -2.13 -11.49 29.06
CA PHE A 2 -3.24 -10.98 28.24
C PHE A 2 -2.64 -10.07 27.16
N CYS A 3 -2.89 -10.35 25.88
CA CYS A 3 -2.62 -9.41 24.80
C CYS A 3 -3.59 -8.23 24.95
N HIS A 4 -3.05 -7.05 25.20
CA HIS A 4 -3.82 -5.80 25.29
C HIS A 4 -4.08 -5.32 23.86
N CYS A 5 -5.31 -5.49 23.35
CA CYS A 5 -5.79 -4.78 22.18
C CYS A 5 -6.47 -3.49 22.66
N GLU A 6 -5.72 -2.42 22.91
CA GLU A 6 -6.32 -1.15 23.36
C GLU A 6 -5.80 0.05 22.55
N ASP A 7 -6.03 0.02 21.25
CA ASP A 7 -6.31 1.25 20.49
C ASP A 7 -7.72 1.09 19.91
N ILE A 8 -8.72 1.55 20.66
CA ILE A 8 -10.10 1.63 20.18
C ILE A 8 -10.11 2.79 19.18
N GLY A 9 -10.14 2.51 17.88
CA GLY A 9 -10.08 3.55 16.84
C GLY A 9 -10.41 3.01 15.45
N ILE A 10 -10.50 3.90 14.46
CA ILE A 10 -10.63 3.54 13.04
C ILE A 10 -9.43 4.10 12.30
N VAL A 11 -8.80 3.30 11.44
CA VAL A 11 -7.78 3.78 10.49
C VAL A 11 -8.46 4.12 9.17
N SER A 12 -8.20 5.31 8.65
CA SER A 12 -8.75 5.78 7.36
C SER A 12 -7.62 6.15 6.41
N LEU A 13 -7.77 5.80 5.14
CA LEU A 13 -6.84 6.12 4.07
C LEU A 13 -7.61 6.65 2.86
N VAL A 14 -7.05 7.68 2.22
CA VAL A 14 -7.50 8.15 0.90
C VAL A 14 -6.46 7.73 -0.12
N HIS A 15 -6.85 6.90 -1.08
CA HIS A 15 -5.98 6.40 -2.15
C HIS A 15 -6.71 6.43 -3.49
N ASP A 16 -5.96 6.27 -4.60
CA ASP A 16 -6.56 6.11 -5.92
C ASP A 16 -7.08 4.67 -6.09
N ASN A 17 -8.24 4.51 -6.75
CA ASN A 17 -8.90 3.21 -6.92
C ASN A 17 -8.05 2.16 -7.64
N THR A 18 -7.10 2.59 -8.47
CA THR A 18 -6.22 1.71 -9.24
C THR A 18 -4.97 1.30 -8.45
N GLN A 19 -4.77 1.80 -7.24
CA GLN A 19 -3.61 1.48 -6.42
C GLN A 19 -4.02 0.66 -5.20
N LEU A 20 -3.22 -0.36 -4.87
CA LEU A 20 -3.38 -1.12 -3.64
C LEU A 20 -3.22 -0.16 -2.44
N PRO A 21 -4.15 -0.13 -1.47
CA PRO A 21 -4.08 0.77 -0.32
C PRO A 21 -3.09 0.27 0.75
N PRO A 22 -1.96 0.97 1.00
CA PRO A 22 -1.03 0.58 2.07
C PRO A 22 -1.51 1.13 3.42
N ILE A 23 -2.59 0.55 3.98
CA ILE A 23 -3.26 1.10 5.17
C ILE A 23 -2.36 1.11 6.40
N GLU A 24 -1.47 0.13 6.55
CA GLU A 24 -0.53 0.05 7.68
C GLU A 24 0.55 1.15 7.63
N ALA A 25 0.96 1.56 6.42
CA ALA A 25 2.05 2.53 6.25
C ALA A 25 1.56 3.98 6.14
N ALA A 26 0.37 4.20 5.54
CA ALA A 26 -0.13 5.54 5.20
C ALA A 26 -1.48 5.88 5.84
N GLY A 27 -2.05 4.96 6.62
CA GLY A 27 -3.32 5.15 7.30
C GLY A 27 -3.27 6.28 8.34
N ILE A 28 -4.40 6.94 8.53
CA ILE A 28 -4.61 7.96 9.55
C ILE A 28 -5.52 7.39 10.62
N GLU A 29 -5.03 7.32 11.85
CA GLU A 29 -5.81 6.90 13.00
C GLU A 29 -6.83 7.98 13.41
N LEU A 30 -8.07 7.55 13.61
CA LEU A 30 -9.18 8.38 14.03
C LEU A 30 -9.64 7.95 15.43
N ALA A 31 -9.38 8.82 16.40
CA ALA A 31 -9.77 8.58 17.79
C ALA A 31 -11.30 8.53 17.95
N PRO A 32 -11.84 7.64 18.79
CA PRO A 32 -13.27 7.47 18.99
C PRO A 32 -13.87 8.64 19.78
N GLY A 33 -15.19 8.77 19.75
CA GLY A 33 -15.92 9.79 20.54
C GLY A 33 -15.74 11.24 20.05
N ARG A 34 -15.08 11.45 18.90
CA ARG A 34 -14.89 12.78 18.29
C ARG A 34 -15.39 12.79 16.85
N LYS A 35 -15.87 13.96 16.41
CA LYS A 35 -16.19 14.20 15.00
C LYS A 35 -14.91 14.60 14.26
N HIS A 36 -14.56 13.84 13.23
CA HIS A 36 -13.42 14.12 12.36
C HIS A 36 -13.88 14.74 11.04
N LYS A 37 -13.14 15.73 10.55
CA LYS A 37 -13.34 16.31 9.22
C LYS A 37 -12.09 16.05 8.38
N LEU A 38 -12.22 15.19 7.39
CA LEU A 38 -11.14 14.88 6.46
C LEU A 38 -11.23 15.82 5.26
N GLY A 39 -10.20 16.64 5.07
CA GLY A 39 -10.01 17.45 3.87
C GLY A 39 -8.79 16.94 3.13
N TYR A 40 -8.87 16.83 1.80
CA TYR A 40 -7.74 16.43 0.97
C TYR A 40 -7.59 17.39 -0.20
N LYS A 41 -6.36 17.51 -0.70
CA LYS A 41 -6.03 18.22 -1.93
C LYS A 41 -5.27 17.26 -2.84
N LYS A 42 -5.90 16.87 -3.95
CA LYS A 42 -5.24 15.99 -4.94
C LYS A 42 -4.13 16.76 -5.65
N LYS A 43 -2.94 16.18 -5.71
CA LYS A 43 -1.81 16.64 -6.52
C LYS A 43 -1.35 15.47 -7.38
N THR A 44 -1.28 15.70 -8.68
CA THR A 44 -0.78 14.70 -9.64
C THR A 44 0.54 15.20 -10.22
N ALA A 45 1.50 14.29 -10.37
CA ALA A 45 2.76 14.54 -11.07
C ALA A 45 2.83 13.62 -12.29
N TYR A 46 3.32 14.16 -13.40
CA TYR A 46 3.55 13.42 -14.64
C TYR A 46 5.03 13.52 -14.98
N PHE A 47 5.63 12.37 -15.26
CA PHE A 47 7.05 12.27 -15.62
C PHE A 47 7.16 11.67 -17.02
N SER A 48 8.06 12.21 -17.83
CA SER A 48 8.36 11.65 -19.15
C SER A 48 9.07 10.31 -19.00
N PRO A 49 8.76 9.28 -19.81
CA PRO A 49 9.45 8.00 -19.75
C PRO A 49 10.92 8.11 -20.20
N ALA A 50 11.65 7.00 -20.15
CA ALA A 50 13.00 6.91 -20.69
C ALA A 50 13.07 7.49 -22.13
N PRO A 51 14.12 8.25 -22.46
CA PRO A 51 15.37 8.46 -21.70
C PRO A 51 15.36 9.63 -20.72
N TYR A 52 14.26 10.37 -20.57
CA TYR A 52 14.22 11.60 -19.76
C TYR A 52 14.17 11.34 -18.26
N THR A 53 13.53 10.25 -17.86
CA THR A 53 13.54 9.74 -16.49
C THR A 53 13.70 8.23 -16.49
N THR A 54 13.99 7.66 -15.32
CA THR A 54 13.97 6.22 -15.07
C THR A 54 12.61 5.74 -14.56
N CYS A 55 11.58 6.60 -14.58
CA CYS A 55 10.24 6.22 -14.13
C CYS A 55 9.66 5.14 -15.06
N THR A 56 8.99 4.17 -14.47
CA THR A 56 8.22 3.14 -15.18
C THR A 56 6.87 2.97 -14.50
N ASP A 57 5.86 2.69 -15.32
CA ASP A 57 4.50 2.30 -14.93
C ASP A 57 4.27 0.79 -15.15
N LYS A 58 5.30 0.07 -15.60
CA LYS A 58 5.23 -1.37 -15.85
C LYS A 58 5.29 -2.12 -14.54
N ILE A 59 4.34 -3.02 -14.34
CA ILE A 59 4.32 -3.93 -13.21
C ILE A 59 5.18 -5.16 -13.57
N PRO A 60 6.22 -5.48 -12.78
CA PRO A 60 6.96 -6.73 -12.93
C PRO A 60 6.04 -7.95 -12.83
N ILE A 61 6.30 -9.00 -13.62
CA ILE A 61 5.49 -10.23 -13.67
C ILE A 61 5.27 -10.84 -12.28
N LEU A 62 6.29 -10.80 -11.43
CA LEU A 62 6.22 -11.34 -10.07
C LEU A 62 5.21 -10.57 -9.19
N ILE A 63 5.13 -9.25 -9.35
CA ILE A 63 4.18 -8.40 -8.63
C ILE A 63 2.75 -8.66 -9.15
N HIS A 64 2.59 -8.80 -10.46
CA HIS A 64 1.31 -9.21 -11.06
C HIS A 64 0.78 -10.51 -10.46
N ALA A 65 1.65 -11.53 -10.37
CA ALA A 65 1.27 -12.81 -9.77
C ALA A 65 0.83 -12.65 -8.30
N ILE A 66 1.44 -11.75 -7.54
CA ILE A 66 1.04 -11.50 -6.14
C ILE A 66 -0.30 -10.78 -6.07
N PHE A 67 -0.54 -9.76 -6.91
CA PHE A 67 -1.82 -9.06 -6.98
C PHE A 67 -2.97 -10.00 -7.35
N ASP A 68 -2.76 -10.87 -8.34
CA ASP A 68 -3.75 -11.84 -8.78
C ASP A 68 -4.08 -12.87 -7.68
N ASN A 69 -3.08 -13.34 -6.93
CA ASN A 69 -3.27 -14.42 -5.95
C ASN A 69 -3.68 -13.96 -4.55
N TYR A 70 -3.26 -12.77 -4.09
CA TYR A 70 -3.45 -12.34 -2.70
C TYR A 70 -4.45 -11.20 -2.53
N TYR A 71 -4.51 -10.27 -3.48
CA TYR A 71 -5.34 -9.07 -3.34
C TYR A 71 -6.55 -9.06 -4.27
N GLY A 72 -6.61 -9.97 -5.25
CA GLY A 72 -7.80 -10.23 -6.06
C GLY A 72 -8.24 -9.04 -6.93
N GLY A 73 -7.29 -8.22 -7.39
CA GLY A 73 -7.59 -7.00 -8.13
C GLY A 73 -6.50 -6.63 -9.15
N ASP A 74 -6.93 -5.96 -10.22
CA ASP A 74 -6.05 -5.38 -11.24
C ASP A 74 -5.51 -4.02 -10.74
N TYR A 75 -4.48 -4.09 -9.91
CA TYR A 75 -3.81 -2.91 -9.36
C TYR A 75 -2.68 -2.44 -10.29
N GLY A 76 -2.60 -1.13 -10.49
CA GLY A 76 -1.52 -0.45 -11.18
C GLY A 76 -0.20 -0.47 -10.41
N TYR A 77 0.90 -0.12 -11.10
CA TYR A 77 2.21 0.01 -10.47
C TYR A 77 2.22 1.07 -9.36
N SER A 78 2.83 0.73 -8.23
CA SER A 78 3.14 1.63 -7.13
C SER A 78 4.54 1.31 -6.62
N GLU A 79 5.39 2.34 -6.52
CA GLU A 79 6.77 2.18 -6.05
C GLU A 79 6.82 1.66 -4.61
N THR A 80 5.97 2.17 -3.72
CA THR A 80 5.89 1.72 -2.33
C THR A 80 5.57 0.23 -2.25
N ILE A 81 4.58 -0.22 -3.02
CA ILE A 81 4.17 -1.63 -3.04
C ILE A 81 5.26 -2.51 -3.68
N CYS A 82 5.96 -1.99 -4.70
CA CYS A 82 7.10 -2.67 -5.32
C CYS A 82 8.19 -2.97 -4.28
N TYR A 83 8.56 -2.00 -3.45
CA TYR A 83 9.55 -2.21 -2.39
C TYR A 83 9.06 -3.19 -1.32
N GLN A 84 7.81 -3.06 -0.85
CA GLN A 84 7.24 -4.00 0.12
C GLN A 84 7.26 -5.44 -0.39
N ILE A 85 6.87 -5.68 -1.65
CA ILE A 85 6.91 -7.01 -2.25
C ILE A 85 8.35 -7.51 -2.40
N CYS A 86 9.27 -6.66 -2.84
CA CYS A 86 10.68 -7.03 -2.92
C CYS A 86 11.20 -7.51 -1.56
N GLU A 87 10.91 -6.81 -0.47
CA GLU A 87 11.30 -7.22 0.87
C GLU A 87 10.73 -8.60 1.25
N GLN A 88 9.45 -8.87 0.94
CA GLN A 88 8.83 -10.19 1.18
C GLN A 88 9.51 -11.33 0.41
N VAL A 89 10.03 -11.07 -0.80
CA VAL A 89 10.68 -12.10 -1.63
C VAL A 89 12.11 -12.39 -1.16
N TYR A 90 12.77 -11.44 -0.52
CA TYR A 90 14.15 -11.60 -0.02
C TYR A 90 14.23 -12.20 1.40
N GLU A 91 13.13 -12.29 2.15
CA GLU A 91 13.09 -13.07 3.38
C GLU A 91 13.24 -14.57 3.05
N GLN A 92 14.48 -15.08 3.16
CA GLN A 92 14.89 -16.46 2.88
C GLN A 92 14.24 -17.54 3.77
N CYS A 93 13.33 -17.15 4.66
CA CYS A 93 12.58 -18.07 5.48
C CYS A 93 11.32 -18.44 4.68
N GLY A 94 11.00 -19.73 4.50
CA GLY A 94 9.82 -20.19 3.74
C GLY A 94 8.46 -19.84 4.37
N CYS A 95 8.31 -18.62 4.88
CA CYS A 95 7.15 -18.03 5.50
C CYS A 95 6.95 -16.64 4.89
N VAL A 96 5.75 -16.36 4.41
CA VAL A 96 5.33 -15.02 3.96
C VAL A 96 4.82 -14.26 5.17
N ASN A 97 5.25 -13.01 5.39
CA ASN A 97 4.69 -12.18 6.43
C ASN A 97 3.30 -11.68 5.98
N LEU A 98 2.26 -12.05 6.74
CA LEU A 98 0.85 -11.73 6.44
C LEU A 98 0.37 -10.42 7.07
N ASN A 99 1.24 -9.70 7.79
CA ASN A 99 0.91 -8.36 8.31
C ASN A 99 1.35 -7.31 7.28
N LEU A 100 0.42 -6.95 6.39
CA LEU A 100 0.52 -5.95 5.33
C LEU A 100 -0.81 -5.20 5.20
#